data_AF-A0A6V7VJQ7-F1
#
_entry.id   AF-A0A6V7VJQ7-F1
#
_cell.length_a   1.000
_cell.length_b   1.000
_cell.length_c   1.000
_cell.angle_alpha   90.00
_cell.angle_beta   90.00
_cell.angle_gamma   90.00
#
_symmetry.space_group_name_H-M   'P 1'
#
loop_
_entity.id
_entity.type
_entity.pdbx_description
1 polymer ?
#
loop_
_entity_poly.entity_id
_entity_poly.type
_entity_poly.pdbx_seq_one_letter_code
_entity_poly.pdbx_strand_id
1 'polypeptide(L)'
;MVAGKKLKIFEDKTQIQNTCVTIMSDLISNIATQNYCHLNMKKPKSHIWRFIFEHYNSDSTWSLNPFFPFKASTHGNELNYIFGINFFVTPWRRTEADKTVKKLTTKYFTNFAKWGDPNEPAGSSEIYPHWDPLSEDNIEKYLNITSEPEMRDGFDESKRWERMGYAYRAFVE
;
A
#
# COMPACT_ATOMS: atom_id res chain seq x y z
N MET A 1 -16.88 26.87 33.87
CA MET A 1 -16.05 27.46 32.79
C MET A 1 -14.74 26.70 32.73
N VAL A 2 -14.64 25.69 31.85
CA VAL A 2 -13.34 25.06 31.52
C VAL A 2 -12.87 25.71 30.24
N ALA A 3 -11.95 26.66 30.37
CA ALA A 3 -11.38 27.40 29.27
C ALA A 3 -10.53 26.49 28.38
N GLY A 4 -11.00 26.29 27.15
CA GLY A 4 -10.23 26.20 25.91
C GLY A 4 -8.79 25.69 25.99
N LYS A 5 -8.60 24.38 26.10
CA LYS A 5 -7.54 23.74 25.30
C LYS A 5 -8.12 23.55 23.90
N LYS A 6 -8.01 24.58 23.04
CA LYS A 6 -8.12 24.34 21.60
C LYS A 6 -7.18 23.18 21.29
N LEU A 7 -7.71 22.07 20.77
CA LEU A 7 -6.87 20.98 20.28
C LEU A 7 -5.88 21.58 19.28
N LYS A 8 -4.59 21.60 19.63
CA LYS A 8 -3.47 22.08 18.78
C LYS A 8 -3.40 21.39 17.41
N ILE A 9 -4.20 20.35 17.19
CA ILE A 9 -4.32 19.57 15.96
C ILE A 9 -4.80 20.43 14.78
N PHE A 10 -5.52 21.53 15.02
CA PHE A 10 -6.11 22.35 13.96
C PHE A 10 -5.24 23.52 13.46
N GLU A 11 -4.01 23.69 13.97
CA GLU A 11 -3.14 24.81 13.58
C GLU A 11 -2.20 24.46 12.41
N ASP A 12 -1.88 23.19 12.21
CA ASP A 12 -1.01 22.72 11.13
C ASP A 12 -1.84 22.11 9.97
N LYS A 13 -1.99 22.87 8.89
CA LYS A 13 -2.68 22.44 7.67
C LYS A 13 -2.12 21.15 7.09
N THR A 14 -0.80 20.93 7.17
CA THR A 14 -0.13 19.74 6.65
C THR A 14 -0.51 18.52 7.49
N GLN A 15 -0.53 18.69 8.81
CA GLN A 15 -0.97 17.63 9.73
C GLN A 15 -2.42 17.23 9.48
N ILE A 16 -3.31 18.21 9.26
CA ILE A 16 -4.72 17.95 8.91
C ILE A 16 -4.80 17.18 7.59
N GLN A 17 -4.11 17.63 6.54
CA GLN A 17 -4.11 16.96 5.23
C GLN A 17 -3.63 15.51 5.34
N ASN A 18 -2.50 15.27 6.01
CA ASN A 18 -1.96 13.92 6.21
C ASN A 18 -2.93 13.03 7.02
N THR A 19 -3.61 13.61 8.01
CA THR A 19 -4.62 12.91 8.80
C THR A 19 -5.81 12.50 7.93
N CYS A 20 -6.34 13.41 7.10
CA CYS A 20 -7.40 13.11 6.15
C CYS A 20 -7.01 12.01 5.16
N VAL A 21 -5.81 12.08 4.59
CA VAL A 21 -5.28 11.05 3.68
C VAL A 21 -5.18 9.69 4.37
N THR A 22 -4.70 9.67 5.61
CA THR A 22 -4.58 8.45 6.41
C THR A 22 -5.95 7.82 6.66
N ILE A 23 -6.92 8.61 7.12
CA ILE A 23 -8.29 8.18 7.39
C ILE A 23 -8.94 7.62 6.12
N MET A 24 -8.83 8.32 4.99
CA MET A 24 -9.39 7.85 3.72
C MET A 24 -8.74 6.54 3.26
N SER A 25 -7.42 6.42 3.37
CA SER A 25 -6.71 5.18 3.01
C SER A 25 -7.14 4.01 3.89
N ASP A 26 -7.35 4.25 5.19
CA ASP A 26 -7.80 3.23 6.13
C ASP A 26 -9.24 2.79 5.86
N LEU A 27 -10.14 3.74 5.58
CA LEU A 27 -11.54 3.48 5.26
C LEU A 27 -11.73 2.74 3.93
N ILE A 28 -10.99 3.13 2.88
CA ILE A 28 -11.22 2.62 1.52
C ILE A 28 -10.52 1.28 1.30
N SER A 29 -9.28 1.12 1.80
CA SER A 29 -8.43 -0.01 1.44
C SER A 29 -7.91 -0.80 2.63
N ASN A 30 -7.25 -0.15 3.60
CA ASN A 30 -6.39 -0.86 4.54
C ASN A 30 -7.17 -1.75 5.51
N ILE A 31 -8.23 -1.23 6.14
CA ILE A 31 -9.00 -1.97 7.14
C ILE A 31 -9.71 -3.17 6.51
N ALA A 32 -10.37 -2.96 5.37
CA ALA A 32 -11.08 -4.03 4.67
C ALA A 32 -10.12 -5.14 4.19
N THR A 33 -8.97 -4.75 3.63
CA THR A 33 -7.93 -5.69 3.18
C THR A 33 -7.35 -6.48 4.36
N GLN A 34 -7.11 -5.82 5.49
CA GLN A 34 -6.63 -6.46 6.71
C GLN A 34 -7.61 -7.51 7.23
N ASN A 35 -8.87 -7.14 7.40
CA ASN A 35 -9.93 -8.05 7.83
C ASN A 35 -10.06 -9.24 6.88
N TYR A 36 -9.99 -8.99 5.57
CA TYR A 36 -9.99 -10.05 4.58
C TYR A 36 -8.81 -11.01 4.77
N CYS A 37 -7.60 -10.49 4.94
CA CYS A 37 -6.41 -11.29 5.19
C CYS A 37 -6.57 -12.15 6.46
N HIS A 38 -6.98 -11.52 7.58
CA HIS A 38 -7.15 -12.18 8.87
C HIS A 38 -8.21 -13.30 8.85
N LEU A 39 -9.33 -13.07 8.16
CA LEU A 39 -10.40 -14.06 8.07
C LEU A 39 -10.05 -15.21 7.12
N ASN A 40 -9.34 -14.92 6.03
CA ASN A 40 -9.03 -15.95 5.04
C ASN A 40 -7.82 -16.78 5.40
N MET A 41 -6.80 -16.22 6.08
CA MET A 41 -5.60 -16.99 6.44
C MET A 41 -5.87 -18.19 7.37
N LYS A 42 -6.97 -18.16 8.13
CA LYS A 42 -7.39 -19.25 9.04
C LYS A 42 -8.05 -20.42 8.31
N LYS A 43 -8.30 -20.29 7.01
CA LYS A 43 -8.96 -21.34 6.23
C LYS A 43 -7.96 -22.43 5.86
N PRO A 44 -8.39 -23.70 5.80
CA PRO A 44 -7.50 -24.78 5.37
C PRO A 44 -7.06 -24.56 3.92
N LYS A 45 -5.77 -24.77 3.64
CA LYS A 45 -5.15 -24.65 2.31
C LYS A 45 -5.24 -23.25 1.67
N SER A 46 -5.44 -22.20 2.46
CA SER A 46 -5.33 -20.82 1.98
C SER A 46 -3.96 -20.24 2.31
N HIS A 47 -3.24 -19.77 1.30
CA HIS A 47 -2.06 -18.95 1.47
C HIS A 47 -2.40 -17.53 1.00
N ILE A 48 -2.10 -16.54 1.85
CA ILE A 48 -2.40 -15.14 1.57
C ILE A 48 -1.09 -14.38 1.50
N TRP A 49 -0.84 -13.74 0.37
CA TRP A 49 0.32 -12.88 0.17
C TRP A 49 -0.15 -11.43 0.14
N ARG A 50 0.37 -10.62 1.07
CA ARG A 50 0.03 -9.19 1.16
C ARG A 50 1.18 -8.33 0.69
N PHE A 51 0.87 -7.24 -0.02
CA PHE A 51 1.84 -6.23 -0.43
C PHE A 51 1.36 -4.82 -0.11
N ILE A 52 2.32 -3.89 -0.08
CA ILE A 52 2.07 -2.45 -0.18
C ILE A 52 2.84 -1.95 -1.40
N PHE A 53 2.22 -1.14 -2.24
CA PHE A 53 2.84 -0.58 -3.42
C PHE A 53 3.29 0.86 -3.15
N GLU A 54 4.58 1.05 -2.82
CA GLU A 54 5.16 2.35 -2.48
C GLU A 54 5.90 3.01 -3.64
N HIS A 55 6.20 2.27 -4.72
CA HIS A 55 6.90 2.83 -5.87
C HIS A 55 6.16 4.02 -6.48
N TYR A 56 6.87 5.13 -6.64
CA TYR A 56 6.30 6.39 -7.12
C TYR A 56 7.20 7.07 -8.14
N ASN A 57 6.61 7.47 -9.26
CA ASN A 57 7.22 8.36 -10.23
C ASN A 57 6.28 9.55 -10.46
N SER A 58 6.78 10.77 -10.21
CA SER A 58 6.00 12.01 -10.38
C SER A 58 5.50 12.25 -11.80
N ASP A 59 6.19 11.71 -12.82
CA ASP A 59 5.79 11.85 -14.21
C ASP A 59 4.56 10.99 -14.53
N SER A 60 4.33 9.91 -13.77
CA SER A 60 3.16 9.04 -13.96
C SER A 60 1.84 9.72 -13.58
N THR A 61 1.89 10.79 -12.78
CA THR A 61 0.71 11.53 -12.30
C THR A 61 0.87 13.03 -12.49
N TRP A 62 1.73 13.50 -13.42
CA TRP A 62 2.16 14.90 -13.48
C TRP A 62 1.01 15.92 -13.54
N SER A 63 -0.08 15.61 -14.25
CA SER A 63 -1.25 16.48 -14.38
C SER A 63 -2.11 16.51 -13.11
N LEU A 64 -2.01 15.48 -12.27
CA LEU A 64 -2.75 15.34 -11.02
C LEU A 64 -1.96 15.84 -9.80
N ASN A 65 -0.63 15.86 -9.88
CA ASN A 65 0.25 16.27 -8.78
C ASN A 65 -0.13 17.61 -8.12
N PRO A 66 -0.58 18.66 -8.84
CA PRO A 66 -0.99 19.92 -8.20
C PRO A 66 -2.21 19.80 -7.26
N PHE A 67 -3.00 18.73 -7.37
CA PHE A 67 -4.22 18.53 -6.56
C PHE A 67 -3.98 17.69 -5.31
N PHE A 68 -2.82 17.03 -5.20
CA PHE A 68 -2.50 16.18 -4.05
C PHE A 68 -1.64 16.92 -3.02
N PRO A 69 -1.90 16.76 -1.71
CA PRO A 69 -1.10 17.37 -0.67
C PRO A 69 0.22 16.63 -0.38
N PHE A 70 0.54 15.57 -1.14
CA PHE A 70 1.73 14.73 -0.97
C PHE A 70 2.27 14.24 -2.31
N LYS A 71 3.50 13.71 -2.30
CA LYS A 71 4.15 13.07 -3.44
C LYS A 71 4.48 11.63 -3.09
N ALA A 72 3.55 10.73 -3.34
CA ALA A 72 3.68 9.31 -3.06
C ALA A 72 2.78 8.50 -4.00
N SER A 73 2.90 7.18 -3.96
CA SER A 73 2.01 6.28 -4.68
C SER A 73 0.54 6.56 -4.32
N THR A 74 -0.29 6.75 -5.33
CA THR A 74 -1.74 6.96 -5.20
C THR A 74 -2.52 5.73 -5.63
N HIS A 75 -3.81 5.70 -5.34
CA HIS A 75 -4.69 4.60 -5.73
C HIS A 75 -4.62 4.33 -7.24
N GLY A 76 -4.36 3.07 -7.61
CA GLY A 76 -4.29 2.62 -9.00
C GLY A 76 -2.91 2.79 -9.65
N ASN A 77 -1.91 3.35 -8.96
CA ASN A 77 -0.56 3.49 -9.50
C ASN A 77 0.07 2.14 -9.85
N GLU A 78 -0.22 1.09 -9.09
CA GLU A 78 0.26 -0.28 -9.31
C GLU A 78 -0.15 -0.84 -10.69
N LEU A 79 -1.31 -0.39 -11.21
CA LEU A 79 -1.83 -0.83 -12.51
C LEU A 79 -0.89 -0.42 -13.66
N ASN A 80 -0.18 0.70 -13.50
CA ASN A 80 0.81 1.19 -14.46
C ASN A 80 1.94 0.17 -14.67
N TYR A 81 2.26 -0.61 -13.64
CA TYR A 81 3.37 -1.55 -13.61
C TYR A 81 2.90 -2.99 -13.84
N ILE A 82 1.69 -3.34 -13.41
CA ILE A 82 1.08 -4.66 -13.68
C ILE A 82 0.72 -4.78 -15.16
N PHE A 83 0.01 -3.80 -15.72
CA PHE A 83 -0.50 -3.86 -17.09
C PHE A 83 0.35 -3.07 -18.10
N GLY A 84 1.29 -2.24 -17.62
CA GLY A 84 2.13 -1.40 -18.48
C GLY A 84 1.43 -0.19 -19.09
N ILE A 85 0.18 0.07 -18.70
CA ILE A 85 -0.70 1.15 -19.19
C ILE A 85 -0.98 2.15 -18.08
N ASN A 86 -0.90 3.43 -18.39
CA ASN A 86 -1.28 4.50 -17.47
C ASN A 86 -2.57 5.16 -17.94
N PHE A 87 -3.64 4.97 -17.16
CA PHE A 87 -4.98 5.45 -17.46
C PHE A 87 -5.17 6.95 -17.22
N PHE A 88 -4.34 7.56 -16.37
CA PHE A 88 -4.46 8.97 -16.02
C PHE A 88 -3.62 9.86 -16.94
N VAL A 89 -2.44 9.38 -17.34
CA VAL A 89 -1.46 10.15 -18.10
C VAL A 89 -0.77 9.27 -19.14
N THR A 90 -0.88 9.65 -20.41
CA THR A 90 -0.12 9.06 -21.52
C THR A 90 0.24 10.14 -22.54
N PRO A 91 1.51 10.23 -23.01
CA PRO A 91 2.69 9.50 -22.56
C PRO A 91 3.29 10.08 -21.26
N TRP A 92 4.11 9.29 -20.56
CA TRP A 92 4.93 9.72 -19.42
C TRP A 92 6.32 9.09 -19.49
N ARG A 93 7.31 9.66 -18.81
CA ARG A 93 8.70 9.18 -18.86
C ARG A 93 8.92 8.08 -17.82
N ARG A 94 9.36 6.91 -18.29
CA ARG A 94 9.71 5.76 -17.45
C ARG A 94 11.21 5.73 -17.19
N THR A 95 11.58 5.70 -15.93
CA THR A 95 12.94 5.51 -15.42
C THR A 95 13.35 4.02 -15.45
N GLU A 96 14.62 3.73 -15.19
CA GLU A 96 15.06 2.33 -15.02
C GLU A 96 14.40 1.65 -13.82
N ALA A 97 14.17 2.40 -12.72
CA ALA A 97 13.40 1.92 -11.57
C ALA A 97 11.99 1.48 -11.97
N ASP A 98 11.31 2.24 -12.85
CA ASP A 98 9.98 1.86 -13.34
C ASP A 98 9.99 0.56 -14.15
N LYS A 99 11.05 0.32 -14.93
CA LYS A 99 11.21 -0.92 -15.69
C LYS A 99 11.46 -2.09 -14.75
N THR A 100 12.28 -1.91 -13.72
CA THR A 100 12.53 -2.91 -12.68
C THR A 100 11.25 -3.28 -11.96
N VAL A 101 10.48 -2.29 -11.49
CA VAL A 101 9.21 -2.51 -10.79
C VAL A 101 8.19 -3.17 -11.71
N LYS A 102 8.05 -2.71 -12.96
CA LYS A 102 7.19 -3.36 -13.95
C LYS A 102 7.52 -4.84 -14.11
N LYS A 103 8.81 -5.16 -14.30
CA LYS A 103 9.27 -6.55 -14.47
C LYS A 103 8.97 -7.39 -13.23
N LEU A 104 9.34 -6.89 -12.06
CA LEU A 104 9.12 -7.52 -10.75
C LEU A 104 7.63 -7.80 -10.51
N THR A 105 6.77 -6.79 -10.58
CA THR A 105 5.34 -6.92 -10.27
C THR A 105 4.65 -7.83 -11.27
N THR A 106 4.95 -7.69 -12.57
CA THR A 106 4.41 -8.60 -13.60
C THR A 106 4.81 -10.06 -13.30
N LYS A 107 6.05 -10.28 -12.86
CA LYS A 107 6.54 -11.62 -12.55
C LYS A 107 5.81 -12.25 -11.37
N TYR A 108 5.76 -11.59 -10.22
CA TYR A 108 5.03 -12.10 -9.05
C TYR A 108 3.57 -12.42 -9.38
N PHE A 109 2.87 -11.52 -10.07
CA PHE A 109 1.46 -11.71 -10.40
C PHE A 109 1.24 -12.84 -11.41
N THR A 110 2.11 -12.96 -12.42
CA THR A 110 2.00 -14.05 -13.40
C THR A 110 2.37 -15.41 -12.82
N ASN A 111 3.32 -15.49 -11.90
CA ASN A 111 3.65 -16.71 -11.16
C ASN A 111 2.48 -17.15 -10.29
N PHE A 112 1.91 -16.22 -9.52
CA PHE A 112 0.73 -16.50 -8.71
C PHE A 112 -0.44 -17.01 -9.57
N ALA A 113 -0.66 -16.41 -10.74
CA ALA A 113 -1.70 -16.87 -11.66
C ALA A 113 -1.44 -18.28 -12.22
N LYS A 114 -0.17 -18.67 -12.40
CA LYS A 114 0.22 -19.98 -12.95
C LYS A 114 0.21 -21.09 -11.91
N TRP A 115 0.68 -20.80 -10.69
CA TRP A 115 1.02 -21.82 -9.70
C TRP A 115 0.34 -21.64 -8.35
N GLY A 116 -0.33 -20.52 -8.12
CA GLY A 116 -0.87 -20.16 -6.80
C GLY A 116 0.18 -19.72 -5.79
N ASP A 117 1.43 -19.54 -6.22
CA ASP A 117 2.56 -19.01 -5.44
C ASP A 117 3.23 -17.90 -6.25
N PRO A 118 3.44 -16.69 -5.71
CA PRO A 118 4.07 -15.59 -6.45
C PRO A 118 5.57 -15.83 -6.71
N ASN A 119 6.21 -16.72 -5.96
CA ASN A 119 7.66 -16.91 -6.00
C ASN A 119 8.12 -17.72 -7.21
N GLU A 120 9.41 -17.55 -7.56
CA GLU A 120 10.02 -18.36 -8.60
C GLU A 120 10.11 -19.84 -8.20
N PRO A 121 9.96 -20.77 -9.14
CA PRO A 121 10.36 -22.15 -8.94
C PRO A 121 11.84 -22.26 -8.58
N ALA A 122 12.19 -23.30 -7.82
CA ALA A 122 13.59 -23.59 -7.48
C ALA A 122 14.44 -23.68 -8.76
N GLY A 123 15.57 -22.97 -8.77
CA GLY A 123 16.52 -22.95 -9.90
C GLY A 123 16.30 -21.83 -10.93
N SER A 124 15.37 -20.89 -10.70
CA SER A 124 15.29 -19.67 -11.51
C SER A 124 16.52 -18.78 -11.33
N SER A 125 16.96 -18.15 -12.42
CA SER A 125 18.07 -17.19 -12.42
C SER A 125 17.65 -15.79 -11.96
N GLU A 126 16.34 -15.52 -11.86
CA GLU A 126 15.83 -14.23 -11.39
C GLU A 126 15.77 -14.22 -9.86
N ILE A 127 16.57 -13.35 -9.24
CA ILE A 127 16.62 -13.20 -7.78
C ILE A 127 15.74 -12.02 -7.39
N TYR A 128 14.50 -12.31 -7.06
CA TYR A 128 13.62 -11.39 -6.35
C TYR A 128 13.52 -11.81 -4.89
N PRO A 129 13.25 -10.88 -3.95
CA PRO A 129 13.01 -11.25 -2.56
C PRO A 129 11.91 -12.30 -2.48
N HIS A 130 12.08 -13.27 -1.58
CA HIS A 130 11.03 -14.23 -1.33
C HIS A 130 9.83 -13.52 -0.69
N TRP A 131 8.65 -13.68 -1.29
CA TRP A 131 7.41 -13.14 -0.77
C TRP A 131 6.76 -14.18 0.14
N ASP A 132 6.93 -13.99 1.45
CA ASP A 132 6.34 -14.89 2.43
C ASP A 132 4.81 -14.74 2.46
N PRO A 133 4.06 -15.85 2.57
CA PRO A 133 2.65 -15.77 2.93
C PRO A 133 2.48 -15.33 4.39
N LEU A 134 1.30 -14.77 4.70
CA LEU A 134 0.89 -14.46 6.06
C LEU A 134 0.78 -15.75 6.91
N SER A 135 1.15 -15.64 8.18
CA SER A 135 1.00 -16.70 9.18
C SER A 135 0.37 -16.14 10.45
N GLU A 136 -0.25 -17.01 11.27
CA GLU A 136 -0.90 -16.58 12.51
C GLU A 136 0.08 -15.88 13.48
N ASP A 137 1.36 -16.26 13.42
CA ASP A 137 2.43 -15.65 14.21
C ASP A 137 2.82 -14.24 13.72
N ASN A 138 2.56 -13.93 12.45
CA ASN A 138 2.90 -12.63 11.87
C ASN A 138 1.87 -12.17 10.84
N ILE A 139 0.75 -11.65 11.36
CA ILE A 139 -0.35 -11.08 10.57
C ILE A 139 -0.05 -9.70 10.00
N GLU A 140 1.10 -9.09 10.35
CA GLU A 140 1.48 -7.72 9.96
C GLU A 140 2.51 -7.67 8.82
N LYS A 141 3.01 -8.83 8.39
CA LYS A 141 3.97 -8.95 7.30
C LYS A 141 3.42 -8.55 5.93
N TYR A 142 4.22 -7.90 5.10
CA TYR A 142 3.86 -7.61 3.70
C TYR A 142 5.12 -7.45 2.85
N LEU A 143 4.99 -7.69 1.54
CA LEU A 143 6.02 -7.30 0.59
C LEU A 143 5.86 -5.82 0.27
N ASN A 144 6.88 -5.01 0.54
CA ASN A 144 6.94 -3.64 0.09
C ASN A 144 7.46 -3.58 -1.34
N ILE A 145 6.62 -3.15 -2.28
CA ILE A 145 6.97 -3.07 -3.70
C ILE A 145 7.54 -1.69 -4.01
N THR A 146 8.85 -1.65 -4.17
CA THR A 146 9.63 -0.53 -4.71
C THR A 146 10.62 -1.03 -5.76
N SER A 147 11.51 -0.20 -6.28
CA SER A 147 12.63 -0.66 -7.11
C SER A 147 13.60 -1.60 -6.37
N GLU A 148 13.60 -1.52 -5.04
CA GLU A 148 14.32 -2.42 -4.13
C GLU A 148 13.28 -3.07 -3.21
N PRO A 149 12.59 -4.12 -3.69
CA PRO A 149 11.55 -4.77 -2.91
C PRO A 149 12.11 -5.43 -1.66
N GLU A 150 11.33 -5.44 -0.59
CA GLU A 150 11.70 -6.11 0.66
C GLU A 150 10.48 -6.55 1.46
N MET A 151 10.64 -7.60 2.26
CA MET A 151 9.64 -8.00 3.24
C MET A 151 9.72 -7.07 4.46
N ARG A 152 8.59 -6.50 4.85
CA ARG A 152 8.45 -5.65 6.04
C ARG A 152 7.35 -6.15 6.94
N ASP A 153 7.43 -5.74 8.20
CA ASP A 153 6.37 -5.88 9.20
C ASP A 153 5.85 -4.49 9.59
N GLY A 154 4.89 -4.42 10.50
CA GLY A 154 4.41 -3.15 11.05
C GLY A 154 3.27 -2.51 10.26
N PHE A 155 2.41 -3.31 9.62
CA PHE A 155 1.13 -2.80 9.11
C PHE A 155 0.22 -2.26 10.25
N ASP A 156 0.48 -2.66 11.50
CA ASP A 156 -0.10 -2.23 12.78
C ASP A 156 -1.56 -1.80 12.74
N GLU A 157 -2.43 -2.81 12.85
CA GLU A 157 -3.88 -2.68 12.86
C GLU A 157 -4.39 -1.86 14.05
N SER A 158 -3.75 -2.01 15.22
CA SER A 158 -4.18 -1.36 16.46
C SER A 158 -4.08 0.16 16.37
N LYS A 159 -2.97 0.66 15.80
CA LYS A 159 -2.76 2.09 15.58
C LYS A 159 -3.70 2.68 14.54
N ARG A 160 -4.16 1.90 13.56
CA ARG A 160 -5.10 2.37 12.52
C ARG A 160 -6.50 2.59 13.10
N TRP A 161 -7.00 1.65 13.90
CA TRP A 161 -8.28 1.81 14.59
C TRP A 161 -8.27 2.95 15.60
N GLU A 162 -7.17 3.13 16.32
CA GLU A 162 -7.00 4.24 17.25
C GLU A 162 -7.09 5.60 16.53
N ARG A 163 -6.43 5.72 15.37
CA ARG A 163 -6.50 6.92 14.50
C ARG A 163 -7.92 7.22 14.03
N MET A 164 -8.67 6.19 13.63
CA MET A 164 -10.09 6.33 13.28
C MET A 164 -10.94 6.80 14.47
N GLY A 165 -10.67 6.28 15.67
CA GLY A 165 -11.33 6.71 16.90
C GLY A 165 -11.08 8.19 17.23
N TYR A 166 -9.87 8.70 17.01
CA TYR A 166 -9.57 10.13 17.17
C TYR A 166 -10.32 10.99 16.15
N ALA A 167 -10.39 10.55 14.89
CA ALA A 167 -11.16 11.25 13.86
C ALA A 167 -12.64 11.34 14.24
N TYR A 168 -13.25 10.21 14.62
CA TYR A 168 -14.65 10.18 15.05
C TYR A 168 -14.92 11.12 16.22
N ARG A 169 -14.08 11.10 17.26
CA ARG A 169 -14.20 12.03 18.40
C ARG A 169 -14.10 13.48 17.97
N ALA A 170 -13.16 13.84 17.09
CA ALA A 170 -13.03 15.21 16.59
C ALA A 170 -14.21 15.71 15.74
N PHE A 171 -15.03 14.80 15.19
CA PHE A 171 -16.23 15.14 14.42
C PHE A 171 -17.52 15.16 15.26
N VAL A 172 -17.57 14.37 16.35
CA VAL A 172 -18.79 14.12 17.13
C VAL A 172 -18.78 14.83 18.49
N GLU A 173 -17.61 15.11 19.06
CA GLU A 173 -17.40 15.80 20.35
C GLU A 173 -16.87 17.23 20.15
#